data_AF-A0AAW8TM94-F1
#
_entry.id   AF-A0AAW8TM94-F1
#
_cell.length_a   1.000
_cell.length_b   1.000
_cell.length_c   1.000
_cell.angle_alpha   90.00
_cell.angle_beta   90.00
_cell.angle_gamma   90.00
#
_symmetry.space_group_name_H-M   'P 1'
#
loop_
_entity.id
_entity.type
_entity.pdbx_description
1 polymer ?
#
loop_
_entity_poly.entity_id
_entity_poly.type
_entity_poly.pdbx_seq_one_letter_code
_entity_poly.pdbx_strand_id
1 'polypeptide(L)'
;MKKRVWIFASVIVVVIAGASYFYFSRPQLEIAKSQEVQNVVVEPGGKKLSQQDAESILKKIREAKKTFSSSNTDQPSVNKYYTLKILDTKDSEDTLYVFEENGKVYIERPYDGIYRSNSELMTRIEQIVDN
;
A
#
# COMPACT_ATOMS: atom_id res chain seq x y z
N MET A 1 -5.43 41.85 24.75
CA MET A 1 -4.74 41.30 23.55
C MET A 1 -4.05 39.96 23.83
N LYS A 2 -3.17 39.83 24.83
CA LYS A 2 -2.44 38.59 25.15
C LYS A 2 -3.33 37.33 25.36
N LYS A 3 -4.47 37.45 26.07
CA LYS A 3 -5.38 36.32 26.32
C LYS A 3 -6.04 35.76 25.05
N ARG A 4 -6.45 36.63 24.11
CA ARG A 4 -7.01 36.21 22.81
C ARG A 4 -5.95 35.51 21.96
N VAL A 5 -4.73 36.04 21.93
CA VAL A 5 -3.59 35.42 21.22
C VAL A 5 -3.30 34.02 21.78
N TRP A 6 -3.36 33.82 23.10
CA TRP A 6 -3.14 32.51 23.72
C TRP A 6 -4.22 31.49 23.38
N ILE A 7 -5.49 31.92 23.33
CA ILE A 7 -6.62 31.07 22.91
C ILE A 7 -6.47 30.66 21.44
N PHE A 8 -6.11 31.59 20.56
CA PHE A 8 -5.86 31.27 19.15
C PHE A 8 -4.70 30.28 18.98
N ALA A 9 -3.60 30.48 19.71
CA ALA A 9 -2.46 29.57 19.69
C ALA A 9 -2.85 28.16 20.18
N SER A 10 -3.62 28.04 21.27
CA SER A 10 -4.06 26.73 21.77
C SER A 10 -4.98 26.01 20.79
N VAL A 11 -5.87 26.72 20.11
CA VAL A 11 -6.76 26.12 19.09
C VAL A 11 -5.95 25.59 17.92
N ILE A 12 -4.96 26.34 17.43
CA ILE A 12 -4.08 25.89 16.33
C ILE A 12 -3.33 24.61 16.72
N VAL A 13 -2.78 24.54 17.94
CA VAL A 13 -2.08 23.34 18.43
C VAL A 13 -3.01 22.12 18.45
N VAL A 14 -4.25 22.27 18.91
CA VAL A 14 -5.23 21.17 18.93
C VAL A 14 -5.59 20.72 17.51
N VAL A 15 -5.76 21.66 16.57
CA VAL A 15 -6.04 21.32 15.16
C VAL A 15 -4.87 20.56 14.53
N ILE A 16 -3.63 21.01 14.75
CA ILE A 16 -2.43 20.34 14.22
C ILE A 16 -2.27 18.94 14.84
N ALA A 17 -2.49 18.81 16.16
CA ALA A 17 -2.44 17.52 16.84
C ALA A 17 -3.51 16.56 16.30
N GLY A 18 -4.75 17.04 16.13
CA GLY A 18 -5.85 16.25 15.56
C GLY A 18 -5.58 15.80 14.12
N ALA A 19 -5.09 16.70 13.27
CA ALA A 19 -4.71 16.38 11.89
C ALA A 19 -3.55 15.37 11.82
N SER A 20 -2.56 15.52 12.70
CA SER A 20 -1.44 14.59 12.81
C SER A 20 -1.91 13.21 13.26
N TYR A 21 -2.72 13.14 14.31
CA TYR A 21 -3.32 11.89 14.78
C TYR A 21 -4.09 11.20 13.65
N PHE A 22 -4.96 11.92 12.96
CA PHE A 22 -5.72 11.39 11.83
C PHE A 22 -4.84 10.90 10.67
N TYR A 23 -3.73 11.58 10.40
CA TYR A 23 -2.75 11.15 9.40
C TYR A 23 -2.01 9.85 9.80
N PHE A 24 -1.68 9.69 11.09
CA PHE A 24 -0.99 8.51 11.59
C PHE A 24 -1.91 7.30 11.80
N SER A 25 -3.18 7.53 12.12
CA SER A 25 -4.19 6.48 12.37
C SER A 25 -4.80 5.86 11.12
N ARG A 26 -4.24 6.10 9.93
CA ARG A 26 -4.77 5.49 8.70
C ARG A 26 -4.53 3.98 8.71
N PRO A 27 -5.53 3.17 8.29
CA PRO A 27 -5.39 1.73 8.27
C PRO A 27 -4.29 1.31 7.29
N GLN A 28 -3.61 0.23 7.65
CA GLN A 28 -2.68 -0.46 6.78
C GLN A 28 -3.44 -1.44 5.88
N LEU A 29 -2.79 -1.90 4.82
CA LEU A 29 -3.36 -2.95 3.99
C LEU A 29 -3.33 -4.28 4.76
N GLU A 30 -4.51 -4.84 5.03
CA GLU A 30 -4.64 -6.16 5.63
C GLU A 30 -4.48 -7.23 4.53
N ILE A 31 -3.40 -8.00 4.61
CA ILE A 31 -3.11 -9.13 3.72
C ILE A 31 -2.82 -10.38 4.57
N ALA A 32 -2.92 -11.56 3.96
CA ALA A 32 -2.56 -12.82 4.60
C ALA A 32 -1.16 -12.74 5.24
N LYS A 33 -0.98 -13.40 6.40
CA LYS A 33 0.33 -13.47 7.05
C LYS A 33 1.28 -14.27 6.16
N SER A 34 2.57 -13.97 6.20
CA SER A 34 3.53 -14.63 5.30
C SER A 34 3.56 -16.16 5.45
N GLN A 35 3.29 -16.68 6.65
CA GLN A 35 3.19 -18.12 6.93
C GLN A 35 1.91 -18.77 6.34
N GLU A 36 0.89 -17.96 6.06
CA GLU A 36 -0.38 -18.36 5.48
C GLU A 36 -0.39 -18.15 3.96
N VAL A 37 0.71 -17.69 3.36
CA VAL A 37 0.83 -17.52 1.91
C VAL A 37 1.46 -18.76 1.29
N GLN A 38 0.76 -19.38 0.34
CA GLN A 38 1.25 -20.52 -0.42
C GLN A 38 2.19 -20.08 -1.54
N ASN A 39 1.80 -19.07 -2.30
CA ASN A 39 2.64 -18.46 -3.33
C ASN A 39 2.19 -17.06 -3.71
N VAL A 40 3.14 -16.31 -4.29
CA VAL A 40 2.89 -15.01 -4.90
C VAL A 40 3.33 -15.10 -6.36
N VAL A 41 2.49 -14.60 -7.26
CA VAL A 41 2.80 -14.48 -8.70
C VAL A 41 2.78 -13.00 -9.08
N VAL A 42 3.79 -12.58 -9.86
CA VAL A 42 3.89 -11.23 -10.40
C VAL A 42 3.64 -11.24 -11.90
N GLU A 43 2.74 -10.36 -12.34
CA GLU A 43 2.51 -10.03 -13.75
C GLU A 43 2.96 -8.59 -14.05
N PRO A 44 3.42 -8.30 -15.28
CA PRO A 44 3.52 -9.22 -16.43
C PRO A 44 4.65 -10.25 -16.30
N GLY A 45 4.41 -11.47 -16.79
CA GLY A 45 5.42 -12.52 -16.93
C GLY A 45 5.14 -13.80 -16.14
N GLY A 46 4.06 -13.86 -15.36
CA GLY A 46 3.67 -15.04 -14.60
C GLY A 46 4.73 -15.55 -13.63
N LYS A 47 5.62 -14.67 -13.14
CA LYS A 47 6.77 -15.09 -12.35
C LYS A 47 6.31 -15.46 -10.94
N LYS A 48 6.38 -16.76 -10.62
CA LYS A 48 6.19 -17.26 -9.25
C LYS A 48 7.40 -16.89 -8.40
N LEU A 49 7.15 -16.20 -7.28
CA LEU A 49 8.20 -15.74 -6.39
C LEU A 49 8.77 -16.86 -5.53
N SER A 50 10.07 -16.75 -5.22
CA SER A 50 10.66 -17.52 -4.14
C SER A 50 10.03 -17.11 -2.81
N GLN A 51 10.09 -17.99 -1.79
CA GLN A 51 9.55 -17.67 -0.46
C GLN A 51 10.20 -16.40 0.12
N GLN A 52 11.52 -16.24 -0.04
CA GLN A 52 12.26 -15.07 0.44
C GLN A 52 11.80 -13.77 -0.25
N ASP A 53 11.56 -13.83 -1.57
CA ASP A 53 11.10 -12.67 -2.33
C ASP A 53 9.66 -12.30 -2.00
N ALA A 54 8.79 -13.31 -1.87
CA ALA A 54 7.42 -13.12 -1.42
C ALA A 54 7.39 -12.46 -0.03
N GLU A 55 8.15 -12.97 0.93
CA GLU A 55 8.23 -12.38 2.28
C GLU A 55 8.70 -10.92 2.27
N SER A 56 9.72 -10.61 1.45
CA SER A 56 10.26 -9.25 1.30
C SER A 56 9.22 -8.28 0.72
N ILE A 57 8.47 -8.69 -0.30
CA ILE A 57 7.40 -7.89 -0.91
C ILE A 57 6.23 -7.72 0.06
N LEU A 58 5.73 -8.81 0.66
CA LEU A 58 4.59 -8.77 1.58
C LEU A 58 4.88 -7.87 2.80
N LYS A 59 6.13 -7.86 3.28
CA LYS A 59 6.54 -6.92 4.35
C LYS A 59 6.36 -5.46 3.92
N LYS A 60 6.87 -5.08 2.73
CA LYS A 60 6.74 -3.72 2.20
C LYS A 60 5.29 -3.32 1.90
N ILE A 61 4.46 -4.29 1.49
CA ILE A 61 3.04 -4.06 1.29
C ILE A 61 2.34 -3.72 2.61
N ARG A 62 2.65 -4.41 3.71
CA ARG A 62 2.05 -4.12 5.04
C ARG A 62 2.42 -2.74 5.59
N GLU A 63 3.54 -2.17 5.13
CA GLU A 63 3.96 -0.81 5.49
C GLU A 63 3.15 0.27 4.76
N ALA A 64 2.39 -0.10 3.72
CA ALA A 64 1.57 0.83 2.95
C ALA A 64 0.38 1.36 3.78
N LYS A 65 0.05 2.64 3.56
CA LYS A 65 -1.03 3.33 4.28
C LYS A 65 -2.17 3.68 3.35
N LYS A 66 -3.41 3.45 3.79
CA LYS A 66 -4.60 3.81 3.01
C LYS A 66 -4.60 5.30 2.67
N THR A 67 -4.89 5.63 1.42
CA THR A 67 -5.10 7.00 0.97
C THR A 67 -6.57 7.40 1.18
N PHE A 68 -6.93 8.62 0.79
CA PHE A 68 -8.34 9.03 0.76
C PHE A 68 -9.02 8.70 -0.57
N SER A 69 -8.31 8.05 -1.51
CA SER A 69 -8.84 7.66 -2.80
C SER A 69 -9.51 6.29 -2.73
N SER A 70 -10.72 6.18 -3.28
CA SER A 70 -11.40 4.90 -3.46
C SER A 70 -10.89 4.19 -4.72
N SER A 71 -10.94 2.85 -4.70
CA SER A 71 -10.80 2.02 -5.89
C SER A 71 -12.20 1.50 -6.24
N ASN A 72 -12.70 1.87 -7.41
CA ASN A 72 -14.04 1.51 -7.89
C ASN A 72 -13.98 0.71 -9.20
N THR A 73 -12.81 0.17 -9.51
CA THR A 73 -12.48 -0.47 -10.78
C THR A 73 -11.79 -1.81 -10.52
N ASP A 74 -11.94 -2.75 -11.46
CA ASP A 74 -11.27 -4.06 -11.38
C ASP A 74 -9.75 -3.97 -11.59
N GLN A 75 -9.30 -2.90 -12.24
CA GLN A 75 -7.90 -2.61 -12.58
C GLN A 75 -7.59 -1.12 -12.37
N PRO A 76 -6.32 -0.75 -12.18
CA PRO A 76 -5.91 0.64 -12.10
C PRO A 76 -6.23 1.41 -13.38
N SER A 77 -6.51 2.69 -13.25
CA SER A 77 -6.72 3.60 -14.40
C SER A 77 -5.41 4.04 -15.08
N VAL A 78 -4.27 3.44 -14.71
CA VAL A 78 -2.94 3.75 -15.24
C VAL A 78 -2.45 2.68 -16.20
N ASN A 79 -1.64 3.08 -17.19
CA ASN A 79 -1.17 2.17 -18.24
C ASN A 79 -0.06 1.20 -17.81
N LYS A 80 0.69 1.54 -16.75
CA LYS A 80 1.83 0.75 -16.27
C LYS A 80 1.62 0.37 -14.82
N TYR A 81 1.49 -0.92 -14.58
CA TYR A 81 1.35 -1.51 -13.25
C TYR A 81 1.86 -2.94 -13.27
N TYR A 82 2.19 -3.45 -12.08
CA TYR A 82 2.39 -4.87 -11.82
C TYR A 82 1.15 -5.42 -11.13
N THR A 83 0.77 -6.66 -11.43
CA THR A 83 -0.26 -7.39 -10.69
C THR A 83 0.41 -8.40 -9.77
N LEU A 84 0.06 -8.37 -8.50
CA LEU A 84 0.46 -9.35 -7.49
C LEU A 84 -0.75 -10.22 -7.18
N LYS A 85 -0.65 -11.51 -7.50
CA LYS A 85 -1.62 -12.52 -7.10
C LYS A 85 -1.08 -13.29 -5.92
N ILE A 86 -1.72 -13.15 -4.77
CA ILE A 86 -1.32 -13.77 -3.51
C ILE A 86 -2.30 -14.90 -3.24
N LEU A 87 -1.84 -16.14 -3.29
CA LEU A 87 -2.63 -17.31 -2.92
C LEU A 87 -2.31 -17.71 -1.49
N ASP A 88 -3.33 -17.75 -0.64
CA ASP A 88 -3.19 -18.21 0.73
C ASP A 88 -3.33 -19.74 0.87
N THR A 89 -3.08 -20.28 2.06
CA THR A 89 -3.18 -21.71 2.36
C THR A 89 -4.61 -22.24 2.41
N LYS A 90 -5.62 -21.38 2.29
CA LYS A 90 -7.04 -21.72 2.24
C LYS A 90 -7.59 -21.62 0.81
N ASP A 91 -6.71 -21.54 -0.19
CA ASP A 91 -7.03 -21.36 -1.61
C ASP A 91 -7.80 -20.06 -1.92
N SER A 92 -7.65 -19.02 -1.08
CA SER A 92 -8.14 -17.67 -1.34
C SER A 92 -7.09 -16.86 -2.10
N GLU A 93 -7.50 -16.24 -3.21
CA GLU A 93 -6.65 -15.34 -3.99
C GLU A 93 -6.94 -13.87 -3.64
N ASP A 94 -5.89 -13.12 -3.34
CA ASP A 94 -5.92 -11.67 -3.19
C ASP A 94 -5.11 -11.03 -4.32
N THR A 95 -5.76 -10.12 -5.06
CA THR A 95 -5.17 -9.43 -6.21
C THR A 95 -4.89 -7.98 -5.86
N LEU A 96 -3.62 -7.60 -5.96
CA LEU A 96 -3.16 -6.24 -5.74
C LEU A 96 -2.49 -5.71 -7.00
N TYR A 97 -2.63 -4.41 -7.26
CA TYR A 97 -1.94 -3.73 -8.34
C TYR A 97 -0.94 -2.73 -7.79
N VAL A 98 0.30 -2.80 -8.23
CA VAL A 98 1.37 -1.88 -7.83
C VAL A 98 1.72 -0.99 -9.00
N PHE A 99 1.67 0.33 -8.80
CA PHE A 99 1.99 1.28 -9.85
C PHE A 99 2.67 2.53 -9.31
N GLU A 100 3.32 3.26 -10.21
CA GLU A 100 3.86 4.58 -9.93
C GLU A 100 3.01 5.64 -10.61
N GLU A 101 2.65 6.68 -9.86
CA GLU A 101 2.00 7.86 -10.39
C GLU A 101 2.60 9.12 -9.73
N ASN A 102 3.04 10.08 -10.55
CA ASN A 102 3.64 11.33 -10.08
C ASN A 102 4.83 11.12 -9.11
N GLY A 103 5.71 10.15 -9.41
CA GLY A 103 6.89 9.82 -8.60
C GLY A 103 6.58 9.18 -7.24
N LYS A 104 5.36 8.67 -7.05
CA LYS A 104 4.93 7.99 -5.83
C LYS A 104 4.41 6.60 -6.16
N VAL A 105 4.73 5.64 -5.30
CA VAL A 105 4.28 4.26 -5.45
C VAL A 105 2.98 4.04 -4.70
N TYR A 106 2.04 3.40 -5.39
CA TYR A 106 0.73 3.04 -4.88
C TYR A 106 0.46 1.56 -5.03
N ILE A 107 -0.39 1.06 -4.14
CA ILE A 107 -0.98 -0.27 -4.20
C ILE A 107 -2.48 -0.08 -4.27
N GLU A 108 -3.13 -0.63 -5.28
CA GLU A 108 -4.58 -0.63 -5.40
C GLU A 108 -5.11 -2.04 -5.18
N ARG A 109 -6.05 -2.17 -4.26
CA ARG A 109 -6.88 -3.36 -4.10
C ARG A 109 -8.28 -3.01 -4.63
N PRO A 110 -8.80 -3.75 -5.63
CA PRO A 110 -10.14 -3.52 -6.19
C PRO A 110 -11.19 -3.41 -5.10
N TYR A 111 -12.06 -2.41 -5.22
CA TYR A 111 -13.20 -2.17 -4.32
C TYR A 111 -12.88 -1.91 -2.84
N ASP A 112 -11.60 -1.89 -2.45
CA ASP A 112 -11.17 -1.60 -1.08
C ASP A 112 -10.49 -0.23 -0.98
N GLY A 113 -9.57 0.07 -1.90
CA GLY A 113 -8.96 1.39 -1.98
C GLY A 113 -7.51 1.41 -2.47
N ILE A 114 -6.95 2.61 -2.46
CA ILE A 114 -5.58 2.88 -2.88
C ILE A 114 -4.73 3.17 -1.66
N TYR A 115 -3.55 2.58 -1.60
CA TYR A 115 -2.61 2.64 -0.49
C TYR A 115 -1.30 3.23 -1.00
N ARG A 116 -0.67 4.11 -0.23
CA ARG A 116 0.64 4.67 -0.57
C ARG A 116 1.73 3.83 0.06
N SER A 117 2.72 3.44 -0.74
CA SER A 117 3.89 2.67 -0.29
C SER A 117 5.20 3.45 -0.50
N ASN A 118 6.30 2.88 0.00
CA ASN A 118 7.66 3.35 -0.24
C ASN A 118 8.12 2.92 -1.66
N SER A 119 8.93 3.74 -2.32
CA SER A 119 9.54 3.43 -3.63
C SER A 119 10.35 2.13 -3.62
N GLU A 120 10.89 1.72 -2.47
CA GLU A 120 11.56 0.43 -2.29
C GLU A 120 10.72 -0.78 -2.69
N LEU A 121 9.37 -0.68 -2.65
CA LEU A 121 8.50 -1.75 -3.13
C LEU A 121 8.64 -1.95 -4.64
N MET A 122 8.59 -0.86 -5.42
CA MET A 122 8.69 -0.92 -6.88
C MET A 122 10.07 -1.44 -7.29
N THR A 123 11.14 -0.87 -6.72
CA THR A 123 12.51 -1.31 -6.99
C THR A 123 12.70 -2.80 -6.70
N ARG A 124 12.08 -3.31 -5.62
CA ARG A 124 12.18 -4.74 -5.29
C ARG A 124 11.44 -5.60 -6.31
N ILE A 125 10.26 -5.18 -6.77
CA ILE A 125 9.49 -5.90 -7.80
C ILE A 125 10.29 -5.96 -9.10
N GLU A 126 10.79 -4.82 -9.58
CA GLU A 126 11.59 -4.72 -10.82
C GLU A 126 12.85 -5.61 -10.75
N GLN A 127 13.61 -5.55 -9.65
CA GLN A 127 14.77 -6.43 -9.43
C GLN A 127 14.45 -7.92 -9.49
N ILE A 128 13.25 -8.31 -9.08
CA ILE A 128 12.83 -9.70 -9.13
C ILE A 128 12.34 -10.05 -10.53
N VAL A 129 11.60 -9.18 -11.22
CA VAL A 129 11.04 -9.47 -12.55
C VAL A 129 12.13 -9.47 -13.63
N ASP A 130 13.10 -8.56 -13.54
CA ASP A 130 14.16 -8.38 -14.55
C ASP A 130 15.32 -9.39 -14.44
N ASN A 131 15.31 -10.25 -13.42
CA ASN A 131 16.34 -11.26 -13.14
C ASN A 131 15.86 -12.67 -13.52
#